data_AF-A0A7L6B0H2-F1
#
_entry.id   AF-A0A7L6B0H2-F1
#
_cell.length_a   1.000
_cell.length_b   1.000
_cell.length_c   1.000
_cell.angle_alpha   90.00
_cell.angle_beta   90.00
_cell.angle_gamma   90.00
#
_symmetry.space_group_name_H-M   'P 1'
#
loop_
_entity.id
_entity.type
_entity.pdbx_description
1 polymer ?
#
loop_
_entity_poly.entity_id
_entity_poly.type
_entity_poly.pdbx_seq_one_letter_code
_entity_poly.pdbx_strand_id
1 'polypeptide(L)'
;MCRNIRVLHNFEPPATADEIEAAALQYVRKVSGATRPSAANEEAFDEAVRAVTEATRTLLDRLVTKAPSRDREVEAAKAKARAADRYGPRAATS
;
A
#
# COMPACT_ATOMS: atom_id res chain seq x y z
N MET A 1 13.45 6.06 -1.18
CA MET A 1 12.53 5.86 -2.33
C MET A 1 11.22 5.32 -1.79
N CYS A 2 10.17 6.16 -1.72
CA CYS A 2 8.87 5.79 -1.15
C CYS A 2 8.20 4.74 -2.05
N ARG A 3 7.70 3.64 -1.47
CA ARG A 3 6.90 2.66 -2.21
C ARG A 3 5.50 3.22 -2.43
N ASN A 4 4.87 2.83 -3.52
CA ASN A 4 3.49 3.24 -3.81
C ASN A 4 2.53 2.64 -2.77
N ILE A 5 1.60 3.44 -2.24
CA ILE A 5 0.55 2.96 -1.34
C ILE A 5 -0.42 2.13 -2.19
N ARG A 6 -0.68 0.88 -1.80
CA ARG A 6 -1.55 -0.04 -2.54
C ARG A 6 -3.00 0.11 -2.10
N VAL A 7 -3.93 -0.21 -3.00
CA VAL A 7 -5.35 -0.32 -2.67
C VAL A 7 -5.55 -1.58 -1.82
N LEU A 8 -6.25 -1.45 -0.68
CA LEU A 8 -6.52 -2.53 0.27
C LEU A 8 -7.99 -2.99 0.30
N HIS A 9 -8.92 -2.18 -0.23
CA HIS A 9 -10.35 -2.47 -0.21
C HIS A 9 -10.76 -3.52 -1.27
N ASN A 10 -11.81 -4.31 -0.98
CA ASN A 10 -12.43 -5.27 -1.90
C ASN A 10 -11.49 -6.38 -2.38
N PHE A 11 -10.83 -7.06 -1.44
CA PHE A 11 -10.02 -8.25 -1.69
C PHE A 11 -10.52 -9.44 -0.88
N GLU A 12 -10.35 -10.64 -1.44
CA GLU A 12 -10.50 -11.92 -0.75
C GLU A 12 -9.14 -12.65 -0.79
N PRO A 13 -8.52 -12.97 0.37
CA PRO A 13 -8.93 -12.61 1.74
C PRO A 13 -8.86 -11.08 2.02
N PRO A 14 -9.56 -10.57 3.05
CA PRO A 14 -9.53 -9.15 3.43
C PRO A 14 -8.15 -8.70 3.92
N ALA A 15 -7.84 -7.41 3.76
CA ALA A 15 -6.54 -6.81 4.11
C ALA A 15 -6.10 -7.17 5.53
N THR A 16 -4.84 -7.58 5.69
CA THR A 16 -4.32 -7.95 7.01
C THR A 16 -3.91 -6.70 7.80
N ALA A 17 -3.79 -6.83 9.12
CA ALA A 17 -3.33 -5.74 9.98
C ALA A 17 -1.96 -5.20 9.53
N ASP A 18 -1.02 -6.10 9.20
CA ASP A 18 0.32 -5.74 8.72
C ASP A 18 0.30 -4.93 7.42
N GLU A 19 -0.64 -5.23 6.51
CA GLU A 19 -0.79 -4.48 5.26
C GLU A 19 -1.35 -3.08 5.49
N ILE A 20 -2.27 -2.94 6.44
CA ILE A 20 -2.85 -1.66 6.85
C ILE A 20 -1.76 -0.81 7.51
N GLU A 21 -0.99 -1.39 8.44
CA GLU A 21 0.12 -0.70 9.10
C GLU A 21 1.22 -0.31 8.09
N ALA A 22 1.57 -1.21 7.17
CA ALA A 22 2.52 -0.91 6.11
C ALA A 22 2.04 0.25 5.22
N ALA A 23 0.75 0.31 4.90
CA ALA A 23 0.17 1.43 4.14
C ALA A 23 0.21 2.74 4.94
N ALA A 24 -0.13 2.71 6.23
CA ALA A 24 -0.05 3.85 7.14
C ALA A 24 1.38 4.39 7.23
N LEU A 25 2.37 3.51 7.40
CA LEU A 25 3.79 3.88 7.42
C LEU A 25 4.23 4.57 6.11
N GLN A 26 3.83 4.05 4.95
CA GLN A 26 4.16 4.70 3.67
C GLN A 26 3.47 6.07 3.54
N TYR A 27 2.22 6.20 4.01
CA TYR A 27 1.50 7.48 4.05
C TYR A 27 2.26 8.51 4.90
N VAL A 28 2.61 8.17 6.15
CA VAL A 28 3.32 9.08 7.05
C VAL A 28 4.67 9.49 6.46
N ARG A 29 5.43 8.54 5.89
CA ARG A 29 6.71 8.84 5.19
C ARG A 29 6.51 9.78 4.00
N LYS A 30 5.44 9.59 3.24
CA LYS A 30 5.14 10.40 2.07
C LYS A 30 4.76 11.83 2.45
N VAL A 31 3.96 12.00 3.50
CA VAL A 31 3.50 13.32 3.98
C VAL A 31 4.60 14.08 4.70
N SER A 32 5.38 13.39 5.54
CA SER A 32 6.50 14.00 6.28
C SER A 32 7.72 14.32 5.41
N GLY A 33 7.85 13.69 4.23
CA GLY A 33 9.03 13.81 3.39
C GLY A 33 10.26 13.04 3.88
N ALA A 34 10.17 12.38 5.05
CA ALA A 34 11.26 11.61 5.64
C ALA A 34 11.02 10.11 5.47
N THR A 35 12.01 9.39 4.92
CA THR A 35 11.94 7.92 4.81
C THR A 35 12.20 7.23 6.16
N ARG A 36 12.93 7.89 7.05
CA ARG A 36 13.20 7.44 8.42
C ARG A 36 13.09 8.67 9.33
N PRO A 37 12.37 8.60 10.47
CA PRO A 37 12.38 9.67 11.46
C PRO A 37 13.79 9.89 12.01
N SER A 38 14.09 11.12 12.43
CA SER A 38 15.19 11.37 13.36
C SER A 38 14.81 10.90 14.75
N ALA A 39 15.78 10.62 15.62
CA ALA A 39 15.52 10.20 17.01
C ALA A 39 14.55 11.13 17.76
N ALA A 40 14.65 12.45 17.53
CA ALA A 40 13.76 13.43 18.12
C ALA A 40 12.29 13.36 17.65
N ASN A 41 12.03 12.74 16.49
CA ASN A 41 10.71 12.67 15.87
C ASN A 41 10.13 11.25 15.85
N GLU A 42 10.82 10.26 16.45
CA GLU A 42 10.39 8.86 16.45
C GLU A 42 8.99 8.69 17.07
N GLU A 43 8.77 9.27 18.25
CA GLU A 43 7.48 9.18 18.95
C GLU A 43 6.33 9.77 18.14
N ALA A 44 6.53 10.94 17.53
CA ALA A 44 5.53 11.59 16.68
C ALA A 44 5.23 10.77 15.41
N PHE A 45 6.26 10.12 14.85
CA PHE A 45 6.09 9.21 13.71
C PHE A 45 5.26 7.99 14.10
N ASP A 46 5.59 7.35 15.21
CA ASP A 46 4.92 6.14 15.68
C ASP A 46 3.46 6.42 16.04
N GLU A 47 3.19 7.55 16.68
CA GLU A 47 1.82 7.99 16.97
C GLU A 47 1.02 8.21 15.68
N ALA A 48 1.58 8.94 14.71
CA ALA A 48 0.93 9.19 13.44
C ALA A 48 0.63 7.88 12.68
N VAL A 49 1.57 6.93 12.68
CA VAL A 49 1.36 5.61 12.05
C VAL A 49 0.23 4.86 12.75
N ARG A 50 0.22 4.77 14.09
CA ARG A 50 -0.85 4.12 14.84
C ARG A 50 -2.22 4.74 14.54
N ALA A 51 -2.33 6.06 14.57
CA ALA A 51 -3.59 6.76 14.30
C ALA A 51 -4.12 6.50 12.88
N VAL A 52 -3.23 6.53 11.88
CA VAL A 52 -3.60 6.25 10.48
C VAL A 52 -3.98 4.78 10.29
N THR A 53 -3.30 3.85 10.96
CA THR A 53 -3.65 2.41 10.95
C THR A 53 -5.08 2.20 11.46
N GLU A 54 -5.43 2.74 12.61
CA GLU A 54 -6.78 2.59 13.20
C GLU A 54 -7.87 3.26 12.35
N ALA A 55 -7.60 4.46 11.83
CA ALA A 55 -8.52 5.15 10.93
C ALA A 55 -8.75 4.34 9.63
N THR A 56 -7.68 3.76 9.08
CA THR A 56 -7.74 2.97 7.84
C THR A 56 -8.48 1.65 8.07
N ARG A 57 -8.24 0.98 9.21
CA ARG A 57 -8.99 -0.23 9.60
C ARG A 57 -10.48 0.06 9.69
N THR A 58 -10.85 1.11 10.43
CA THR A 58 -12.24 1.54 10.57
C THR A 58 -12.89 1.86 9.22
N LEU A 59 -12.14 2.49 8.30
CA LEU A 59 -12.62 2.75 6.95
C LEU A 59 -12.88 1.45 6.19
N LEU A 60 -11.92 0.52 6.17
CA LEU A 60 -12.04 -0.73 5.44
C LEU A 60 -13.19 -1.60 5.96
N ASP A 61 -13.42 -1.62 7.28
CA ASP A 61 -14.54 -2.34 7.91
C ASP A 61 -15.91 -1.77 7.53
N ARG A 62 -15.98 -0.49 7.16
CA ARG A 62 -17.24 0.22 6.85
C ARG A 62 -17.52 0.37 5.36
N LEU A 63 -16.50 0.21 4.51
CA LEU A 63 -16.69 0.32 3.07
C LEU A 63 -17.50 -0.88 2.56
N VAL A 64 -18.57 -0.58 1.82
CA VAL A 64 -19.42 -1.58 1.17
C VAL A 64 -19.32 -1.41 -0.33
N THR A 65 -19.25 -2.52 -1.05
CA THR A 65 -19.24 -2.52 -2.51
C THR A 65 -20.13 -3.63 -3.05
N LYS A 66 -20.70 -3.39 -4.24
CA LYS A 66 -21.43 -4.39 -5.03
C LYS A 66 -20.53 -5.07 -6.07
N ALA A 67 -19.29 -4.58 -6.24
CA ALA A 67 -18.34 -5.17 -7.18
C ALA A 67 -17.88 -6.54 -6.66
N PRO A 68 -17.57 -7.49 -7.57
CA PRO A 68 -16.96 -8.75 -7.16
C PRO A 68 -15.63 -8.51 -6.44
N SER A 69 -15.34 -9.33 -5.44
CA SER A 69 -14.06 -9.29 -4.72
C SER A 69 -12.90 -9.57 -5.67
N ARG A 70 -11.77 -8.90 -5.42
CA ARG A 70 -10.54 -9.10 -6.19
C ARG A 70 -9.65 -10.11 -5.51
N ASP A 71 -9.02 -10.95 -6.32
CA ASP A 71 -7.98 -11.87 -5.86
C ASP A 71 -6.62 -11.16 -5.88
N ARG A 72 -5.87 -11.25 -4.78
CA ARG A 72 -4.56 -10.59 -4.66
C ARG A 72 -3.49 -11.19 -5.55
N GLU A 73 -3.47 -12.50 -5.72
CA GLU A 73 -2.49 -13.17 -6.58
C GLU A 73 -2.73 -12.78 -8.04
N VAL A 74 -3.99 -12.69 -8.45
CA VAL A 74 -4.38 -12.24 -9.79
C VAL A 74 -3.97 -10.78 -10.00
N GLU A 75 -4.22 -9.89 -9.03
CA GLU A 75 -3.83 -8.49 -9.15
C GLU A 75 -2.31 -8.28 -9.11
N ALA A 76 -1.58 -9.08 -8.32
CA ALA A 76 -0.13 -9.10 -8.29
C ALA A 76 0.46 -9.59 -9.62
N ALA A 77 -0.11 -10.65 -10.21
CA ALA A 77 0.28 -11.16 -11.52
C ALA A 77 0.04 -10.13 -12.62
N LYS A 78 -1.13 -9.47 -12.63
CA LYS A 78 -1.42 -8.35 -13.54
C LYS A 78 -0.45 -7.17 -13.35
N ALA A 79 -0.07 -6.86 -12.12
CA ALA A 79 0.91 -5.81 -11.85
C ALA A 79 2.30 -6.19 -12.38
N LYS A 80 2.72 -7.46 -12.21
CA LYS A 80 3.98 -8.00 -12.73
C LYS A 80 4.01 -8.00 -14.26
N ALA A 81 2.93 -8.43 -14.91
CA ALA A 81 2.79 -8.38 -16.38
C ALA A 81 2.91 -6.94 -16.91
N ARG A 82 2.17 -5.99 -16.33
CA ARG A 82 2.28 -4.57 -16.70
C ARG A 82 3.69 -3.99 -16.49
N ALA A 83 4.40 -4.42 -15.46
CA ALA A 83 5.78 -4.01 -15.23
C ALA A 83 6.73 -4.62 -16.28
N ALA A 84 6.51 -5.87 -16.68
CA ALA A 84 7.27 -6.51 -17.76
C ALA A 84 7.02 -5.83 -19.11
N ASP A 85 5.79 -5.40 -19.42
CA ASP A 85 5.51 -4.65 -20.65
C ASP A 85 6.20 -3.28 -20.67
N ARG A 86 6.27 -2.63 -19.50
CA ARG A 86 6.84 -1.27 -19.37
C ARG A 86 8.37 -1.26 -19.30
N TYR A 87 8.98 -2.26 -18.66
CA TYR A 87 10.41 -2.30 -18.34
C TYR A 87 11.14 -3.54 -18.87
N GLY A 88 10.44 -4.41 -19.61
CA GLY A 88 11.04 -5.58 -20.26
C GLY A 88 12.06 -5.16 -21.31
N PRO A 89 12.98 -6.06 -21.69
CA PRO A 89 14.00 -5.77 -22.67
C PRO A 89 13.31 -5.35 -23.97
N ARG A 90 13.58 -4.14 -24.43
CA ARG A 90 13.10 -3.65 -25.73
C ARG A 90 13.65 -4.62 -26.77
N ALA A 91 12.77 -5.39 -27.42
CA ALA A 91 13.19 -6.33 -28.45
C ALA A 91 14.09 -5.58 -29.44
N ALA A 92 15.35 -6.02 -29.56
CA ALA A 92 16.29 -5.43 -30.49
C ALA A 92 15.70 -5.60 -31.89
N THR A 93 15.22 -4.50 -32.46
CA THR A 93 14.73 -4.45 -33.84
C THR A 93 15.95 -4.69 -34.74
N SER A 94 15.96 -5.82 -35.43
CA SER A 94 16.94 -6.14 -36.48
C SER A 94 16.54 -5.55 -37.81
#